data_AF-D9RZA2-F1
#
_entry.id   AF-D9RZA2-F1
#
_cell.length_a   1.000
_cell.length_b   1.000
_cell.length_c   1.000
_cell.angle_alpha   90.00
_cell.angle_beta   90.00
_cell.angle_gamma   90.00
#
_symmetry.space_group_name_H-M   'P 1'
#
loop_
_entity.id
_entity.type
_entity.pdbx_description
1 polymer ?
#
loop_
_entity_poly.entity_id
_entity_poly.type
_entity_poly.pdbx_seq_one_letter_code
_entity_poly.pdbx_strand_id
1 'polypeptide(L)'
;MMKCFRKKVKDQRGFTLVELLVVIAIIAILAAVVLPNAFNAIERSKVVAAEADYKSIKTAVLNFYADTGKWPQSDDYSYLVDKPDDNSYPGWNGPYLDRWPNKNPWGGTYTYKNDSAVNWDGQGSGDSARYLEVDYVPDNLYDRLRADLGGNMVMKDSQTSNVVYILISKD
;
A
#
# COMPACT_ATOMS: atom_id res chain seq x y z
N MET A 1 -18.73 -79.07 8.78
CA MET A 1 -17.32 -78.60 8.82
C MET A 1 -17.34 -77.09 9.08
N MET A 2 -17.04 -76.64 10.29
CA MET A 2 -17.27 -75.24 10.71
C MET A 2 -15.92 -74.55 10.94
N LYS A 3 -15.52 -73.65 10.03
CA LYS A 3 -14.29 -72.86 10.15
C LYS A 3 -14.56 -71.64 11.03
N CYS A 4 -13.92 -71.58 12.18
CA CYS A 4 -13.98 -70.45 13.11
C CYS A 4 -13.05 -69.32 12.59
N PHE A 5 -13.62 -68.24 12.07
CA PHE A 5 -12.86 -67.04 11.68
C PHE A 5 -12.49 -66.22 12.92
N ARG A 6 -11.26 -66.37 13.41
CA ARG A 6 -10.71 -65.57 14.50
C ARG A 6 -10.28 -64.19 13.97
N LYS A 7 -11.14 -63.19 14.14
CA LYS A 7 -10.88 -61.78 13.77
C LYS A 7 -9.82 -61.22 14.72
N LYS A 8 -8.60 -60.95 14.23
CA LYS A 8 -7.59 -60.18 14.98
C LYS A 8 -8.09 -58.74 15.13
N VAL A 9 -8.43 -58.33 16.35
CA VAL A 9 -8.64 -56.92 16.68
C VAL A 9 -7.30 -56.22 16.49
N LYS A 10 -7.22 -55.29 15.53
CA LYS A 10 -6.06 -54.42 15.38
C LYS A 10 -6.03 -53.49 16.59
N ASP A 11 -4.91 -53.50 17.30
CA ASP A 11 -4.63 -52.65 18.44
C ASP A 11 -4.58 -51.20 17.97
N GLN A 12 -5.71 -50.49 18.02
CA GLN A 12 -5.77 -49.07 17.70
C GLN A 12 -5.26 -48.30 18.92
N ARG A 13 -3.96 -48.01 18.93
CA ARG A 13 -3.37 -47.09 19.90
C ARG A 13 -3.96 -45.70 19.67
N GLY A 14 -4.78 -45.24 20.62
CA GLY A 14 -5.32 -43.89 20.63
C GLY A 14 -4.25 -42.86 21.01
N PHE A 15 -4.38 -41.65 20.49
CA PHE A 15 -3.56 -40.50 20.86
C PHE A 15 -3.79 -40.16 22.34
N THR A 16 -2.73 -39.98 23.13
CA THR A 16 -2.89 -39.55 24.52
C THR A 16 -3.12 -38.03 24.59
N LEU A 17 -3.88 -37.58 25.59
CA LEU A 17 -4.06 -36.13 25.83
C LEU A 17 -2.74 -35.43 26.13
N VAL A 18 -1.79 -36.14 26.77
CA VAL A 18 -0.47 -35.61 27.11
C VAL A 18 0.37 -35.38 25.85
N GLU A 19 0.33 -36.29 24.87
CA GLU A 19 1.04 -36.10 23.60
C GLU A 19 0.53 -34.87 22.84
N LEU A 20 -0.79 -34.66 22.81
CA LEU A 20 -1.36 -33.47 22.18
C LEU A 20 -0.95 -32.19 22.93
N LEU A 21 -0.91 -32.23 24.27
CA LEU A 21 -0.55 -31.09 25.11
C LEU A 21 0.89 -30.63 24.86
N VAL A 22 1.84 -31.57 24.79
CA VAL A 22 3.24 -31.23 24.51
C VAL A 22 3.41 -30.61 23.11
N VAL A 23 2.68 -31.13 22.11
CA VAL A 23 2.74 -30.61 20.74
C VAL A 23 2.23 -29.17 20.66
N ILE A 24 1.06 -28.87 21.24
CA ILE A 24 0.53 -27.50 21.23
C ILE A 24 1.40 -26.53 22.03
N ALA A 25 2.06 -27.01 23.09
CA ALA A 25 2.99 -26.19 23.88
C ALA A 25 4.22 -25.79 23.03
N ILE A 26 4.80 -26.72 22.27
CA ILE A 26 5.92 -26.42 21.36
C ILE A 26 5.47 -25.47 20.25
N ILE A 27 4.29 -25.69 19.64
CA ILE A 27 3.74 -24.80 18.62
C ILE A 27 3.55 -23.38 19.16
N ALA A 28 3.05 -23.23 20.39
CA ALA A 28 2.86 -21.93 21.02
C ALA A 28 4.18 -21.16 21.21
N ILE A 29 5.24 -21.84 21.65
CA ILE A 29 6.58 -21.24 21.81
C ILE A 29 7.13 -20.79 20.45
N LEU A 30 7.04 -21.64 19.42
CA LEU A 30 7.51 -21.30 18.09
C LEU A 30 6.71 -20.13 17.48
N ALA A 31 5.39 -20.16 17.61
CA ALA A 31 4.52 -19.09 17.14
C ALA A 31 4.85 -17.74 17.79
N ALA A 32 5.13 -17.73 19.10
CA ALA A 32 5.47 -16.50 19.84
C ALA A 32 6.73 -15.79 19.29
N VAL A 33 7.72 -16.55 18.79
CA VAL A 33 8.95 -15.99 18.23
C VAL A 33 8.77 -15.57 16.76
N VAL A 34 8.06 -16.38 15.98
CA VAL A 34 7.98 -16.20 14.52
C VAL A 34 6.96 -15.13 14.13
N LEU A 35 5.80 -15.08 14.80
CA LEU A 35 4.69 -14.21 14.40
C LEU A 35 5.03 -12.71 14.40
N PRO A 36 5.67 -12.12 15.42
CA PRO A 36 5.99 -10.69 15.41
C PRO A 36 6.90 -10.30 14.24
N ASN A 37 7.87 -11.16 13.89
CA ASN A 37 8.76 -10.92 12.76
C ASN A 37 8.01 -11.01 11.42
N ALA A 38 7.10 -11.99 11.29
CA ALA A 38 6.27 -12.13 10.10
C ALA A 38 5.37 -10.91 9.87
N PHE A 39 4.73 -10.37 10.92
CA PHE A 39 3.92 -9.16 10.81
C PHE A 39 4.75 -7.94 10.39
N ASN A 40 5.92 -7.74 11.01
CA ASN A 40 6.84 -6.67 10.61
C ASN A 40 7.25 -6.79 9.14
N ALA A 41 7.54 -8.00 8.66
CA ALA A 41 7.90 -8.24 7.27
C ALA A 41 6.76 -7.90 6.29
N ILE A 42 5.52 -8.26 6.64
CA ILE A 42 4.32 -7.90 5.87
C ILE A 42 4.12 -6.37 5.84
N GLU A 43 4.33 -5.68 6.95
CA GLU A 43 4.25 -4.22 6.97
C GLU A 43 5.33 -3.58 6.09
N ARG A 44 6.56 -4.12 6.10
CA ARG A 44 7.63 -3.64 5.20
C ARG A 44 7.25 -3.81 3.73
N SER A 45 6.73 -4.98 3.37
CA SER A 45 6.38 -5.25 1.98
C SER A 45 5.24 -4.35 1.49
N LYS A 46 4.28 -4.00 2.36
CA LYS A 46 3.25 -3.01 2.07
C LYS A 46 3.82 -1.62 1.82
N VAL A 47 4.77 -1.16 2.63
CA VAL A 47 5.43 0.15 2.43
C VAL A 47 6.18 0.17 1.09
N VAL A 48 6.94 -0.88 0.77
CA VAL A 48 7.68 -0.99 -0.50
C VAL A 48 6.73 -1.01 -1.70
N ALA A 49 5.59 -1.72 -1.59
CA ALA A 49 4.57 -1.71 -2.64
C ALA A 49 3.98 -0.30 -2.84
N ALA A 50 3.66 0.41 -1.76
CA ALA A 50 3.14 1.77 -1.85
C ALA A 50 4.14 2.75 -2.45
N GLU A 51 5.43 2.60 -2.14
CA GLU A 51 6.50 3.38 -2.74
C GLU A 51 6.64 3.11 -4.25
N ALA A 52 6.51 1.85 -4.68
CA ALA A 52 6.55 1.49 -6.09
C ALA A 52 5.36 2.07 -6.88
N ASP A 53 4.15 1.99 -6.30
CA ASP A 53 2.94 2.60 -6.86
C ASP A 53 3.12 4.12 -6.97
N TYR A 54 3.59 4.78 -5.89
CA TYR A 54 3.88 6.21 -5.88
C TYR A 54 4.90 6.62 -6.95
N LYS A 55 6.02 5.89 -7.11
CA LYS A 55 7.04 6.20 -8.13
C LYS A 55 6.48 6.11 -9.55
N SER A 56 5.63 5.11 -9.79
CA SER A 56 4.97 4.92 -11.08
C SER A 56 4.01 6.07 -11.38
N ILE A 57 3.15 6.43 -10.41
CA ILE A 57 2.21 7.54 -10.52
C ILE A 57 2.96 8.88 -10.68
N LYS A 58 4.00 9.13 -9.89
CA LYS A 58 4.83 10.34 -9.98
C LYS A 58 5.41 10.50 -11.39
N THR A 59 5.98 9.43 -11.93
CA THR A 59 6.57 9.44 -13.27
C THR A 59 5.50 9.73 -14.33
N ALA A 60 4.33 9.09 -14.21
CA ALA A 60 3.20 9.32 -15.11
C ALA A 60 2.73 10.79 -15.10
N VAL A 61 2.56 11.37 -13.91
CA VAL A 61 2.14 12.78 -13.74
C VAL A 61 3.18 13.75 -14.30
N LEU A 62 4.47 13.50 -14.07
CA LEU A 62 5.55 14.34 -14.60
C LEU A 62 5.65 14.27 -16.12
N ASN A 63 5.49 13.08 -16.70
CA ASN A 63 5.48 12.91 -18.16
C ASN A 63 4.26 13.59 -18.79
N PHE A 64 3.08 13.46 -18.16
CA PHE A 64 1.88 14.17 -18.60
C PHE A 64 2.11 15.69 -18.64
N TYR A 65 2.73 16.24 -17.61
CA TYR A 65 3.08 17.66 -17.56
C TYR A 65 4.10 18.05 -18.63
N ALA A 66 5.12 17.21 -18.84
CA ALA A 66 6.15 17.47 -19.85
C ALA A 66 5.56 17.54 -21.27
N ASP A 67 4.59 16.68 -21.59
CA ASP A 67 3.99 16.59 -22.93
C ASP A 67 2.88 17.62 -23.16
N THR A 68 2.05 17.89 -22.15
CA THR A 68 0.86 18.75 -22.30
C THR A 68 1.07 20.18 -21.79
N GLY A 69 2.15 20.42 -21.04
CA GLY A 69 2.41 21.68 -20.33
C GLY A 69 1.42 21.99 -19.20
N LYS A 70 0.54 21.03 -18.85
CA LYS A 70 -0.49 21.19 -17.83
C LYS A 70 -0.43 20.03 -16.85
N TRP A 71 -0.74 20.32 -15.59
CA TRP A 71 -0.90 19.26 -14.60
C TRP A 71 -2.24 18.55 -14.80
N PRO A 72 -2.34 17.24 -14.47
CA PRO A 72 -3.63 16.57 -14.41
C PRO A 72 -4.60 17.28 -13.46
N GLN A 73 -5.89 17.09 -13.68
CA GLN A 73 -6.93 17.60 -12.79
C GLN A 73 -6.88 16.86 -11.44
N SER A 74 -7.13 17.58 -10.34
CA SER A 74 -7.27 16.96 -9.02
C SER A 74 -8.40 15.92 -9.03
N ASP A 75 -8.19 14.82 -8.32
CA ASP A 75 -9.15 13.73 -8.12
C ASP A 75 -9.52 12.96 -9.41
N ASP A 76 -8.91 13.30 -10.55
CA ASP A 76 -9.16 12.66 -11.84
C ASP A 76 -7.85 12.09 -12.41
N TYR A 77 -7.70 10.78 -12.32
CA TYR A 77 -6.57 10.04 -12.87
C TYR A 77 -6.81 9.55 -14.30
N SER A 78 -8.01 9.73 -14.86
CA SER A 78 -8.39 9.12 -16.14
C SER A 78 -7.42 9.54 -17.26
N TYR A 79 -7.01 10.81 -17.30
CA TYR A 79 -6.09 11.34 -18.30
C TYR A 79 -4.66 10.78 -18.23
N LEU A 80 -4.30 10.08 -17.16
CA LEU A 80 -3.02 9.36 -17.06
C LEU A 80 -3.07 7.99 -17.73
N VAL A 81 -4.26 7.39 -17.82
CA VAL A 81 -4.46 6.01 -18.31
C VAL A 81 -5.11 5.99 -19.68
N ASP A 82 -6.08 6.88 -19.90
CA ASP A 82 -6.89 6.95 -21.11
C ASP A 82 -6.71 8.30 -21.80
N LYS A 83 -6.83 8.28 -23.13
CA LYS A 83 -6.80 9.51 -23.92
C LYS A 83 -8.03 10.35 -23.59
N PRO A 84 -7.89 11.65 -23.28
CA PRO A 84 -9.04 12.55 -23.18
C PRO A 84 -9.83 12.57 -24.50
N ASP A 85 -11.15 12.42 -24.41
CA ASP A 85 -12.05 12.54 -25.57
C ASP A 85 -12.15 13.99 -26.10
N ASP A 86 -11.70 14.94 -25.29
CA ASP A 86 -11.62 16.34 -25.62
C ASP A 86 -10.20 16.75 -26.08
N ASN A 87 -10.08 17.97 -26.62
CA ASN A 87 -8.80 18.55 -26.99
C ASN A 87 -8.24 19.45 -25.87
N SER A 88 -8.57 19.18 -24.60
CA SER A 88 -8.16 20.02 -23.45
C SER A 88 -6.65 19.98 -23.19
N TYR A 89 -6.00 18.91 -23.66
CA TYR A 89 -4.57 18.64 -23.51
C TYR A 89 -3.90 18.44 -24.88
N PRO A 90 -3.69 19.53 -25.65
CA PRO A 90 -2.95 19.45 -26.91
C PRO A 90 -1.51 19.02 -26.58
N GLY A 91 -1.09 17.87 -27.10
CA GLY A 91 0.21 17.26 -26.81
C GLY A 91 0.15 15.96 -26.02
N TRP A 92 -1.04 15.49 -25.61
CA TRP A 92 -1.18 14.19 -24.97
C TRP A 92 -0.58 13.06 -25.83
N ASN A 93 0.38 12.33 -25.27
CA ASN A 93 1.11 11.24 -25.93
C ASN A 93 1.15 9.97 -25.05
N GLY A 94 0.14 9.82 -24.19
CA GLY A 94 0.00 8.67 -23.30
C GLY A 94 -0.40 7.37 -24.02
N PRO A 95 -0.76 6.32 -23.26
CA PRO A 95 -1.01 6.34 -21.82
C PRO A 95 0.28 6.54 -21.00
N TYR A 96 0.20 7.31 -19.92
CA TYR A 96 1.34 7.58 -19.02
C TYR A 96 1.45 6.56 -17.89
N LEU A 97 0.37 5.82 -17.65
CA LEU A 97 0.27 4.76 -16.66
C LEU A 97 -0.56 3.61 -17.25
N ASP A 98 -0.07 2.38 -17.14
CA ASP A 98 -0.78 1.20 -17.67
C ASP A 98 -2.16 1.01 -17.03
N ARG A 99 -2.28 1.30 -15.73
CA ARG A 99 -3.53 1.30 -14.97
C ARG A 99 -3.38 2.06 -13.66
N TRP A 100 -4.46 2.71 -13.22
CA TRP A 100 -4.51 3.25 -11.86
C TRP A 100 -4.60 2.11 -10.83
N PRO A 101 -3.83 2.16 -9.73
CA PRO A 101 -3.99 1.21 -8.65
C PRO A 101 -5.32 1.43 -7.92
N ASN A 102 -6.24 0.48 -8.08
CA ASN A 102 -7.58 0.57 -7.46
C ASN A 102 -7.54 0.55 -5.94
N LYS A 103 -6.49 -0.02 -5.34
CA LYS A 103 -6.29 -0.09 -3.89
C LYS A 103 -4.83 0.10 -3.55
N ASN A 104 -4.59 0.80 -2.45
CA ASN A 104 -3.29 0.84 -1.81
C ASN A 104 -3.05 -0.43 -0.94
N PRO A 105 -1.82 -0.67 -0.48
CA PRO A 105 -1.46 -1.86 0.31
C PRO A 105 -2.17 -2.02 1.67
N TRP A 106 -2.85 -0.96 2.13
CA TRP A 106 -3.64 -0.95 3.36
C TRP A 106 -5.14 -1.05 3.12
N GLY A 107 -5.56 -1.18 1.85
CA GLY A 107 -6.95 -1.37 1.45
C GLY A 107 -7.72 -0.09 1.16
N GLY A 108 -7.06 1.07 1.32
CA GLY A 108 -7.55 2.38 0.92
C GLY A 108 -7.33 2.68 -0.56
N THR A 109 -7.48 3.95 -0.91
CA THR A 109 -7.28 4.47 -2.27
C THR A 109 -6.06 5.37 -2.36
N TYR A 110 -5.62 5.58 -3.60
CA TYR A 110 -4.73 6.67 -3.97
C TYR A 110 -5.57 7.77 -4.61
N THR A 111 -5.35 9.01 -4.21
CA THR A 111 -6.03 10.17 -4.77
C THR A 111 -4.99 11.21 -5.16
N TYR A 112 -4.92 11.55 -6.45
CA TYR A 112 -4.03 12.60 -6.91
C TYR A 112 -4.63 13.98 -6.61
N LYS A 113 -3.83 14.86 -6.03
CA LYS A 113 -4.21 16.22 -5.70
C LYS A 113 -3.28 17.21 -6.39
N ASN A 114 -3.89 18.25 -6.98
CA ASN A 114 -3.23 19.41 -7.54
C ASN A 114 -3.85 20.64 -6.88
N ASP A 115 -3.29 21.04 -5.73
CA ASP A 115 -3.90 22.02 -4.84
C ASP A 115 -2.89 23.10 -4.44
N SER A 116 -3.37 24.32 -4.34
CA SER A 116 -2.64 25.51 -3.90
C SER A 116 -2.67 25.69 -2.37
N ALA A 117 -3.38 24.84 -1.63
CA ALA A 117 -3.64 25.01 -0.21
C ALA A 117 -2.72 24.23 0.75
N VAL A 118 -1.93 23.26 0.27
CA VAL A 118 -1.05 22.48 1.16
C VAL A 118 0.26 23.20 1.38
N ASN A 119 0.38 23.82 2.56
CA ASN A 119 1.61 24.46 3.04
C ASN A 119 2.69 23.41 3.36
N TRP A 120 3.34 22.93 2.30
CA TRP A 120 4.26 21.81 2.38
C TRP A 120 5.59 22.16 3.08
N ASP A 121 6.02 23.41 2.99
CA ASP A 121 7.29 23.91 3.53
C ASP A 121 7.14 24.83 4.74
N GLY A 122 5.91 25.07 5.19
CA GLY A 122 5.61 25.93 6.33
C GLY A 122 5.69 27.43 6.01
N GLN A 123 5.90 27.84 4.76
CA GLN A 123 6.09 29.26 4.38
C GLN A 123 4.81 30.03 4.09
N GLY A 124 3.65 29.36 4.04
CA GLY A 124 2.35 30.03 3.93
C GLY A 124 1.87 30.24 2.49
N SER A 125 0.58 30.55 2.36
CA SER A 125 -0.27 30.40 1.17
C SER A 125 0.25 31.08 -0.10
N GLY A 126 0.78 30.28 -1.03
CA GLY A 126 1.21 30.73 -2.36
C GLY A 126 1.70 29.59 -3.25
N ASP A 127 2.30 28.57 -2.65
CA ASP A 127 2.88 27.46 -3.40
C ASP A 127 1.83 26.40 -3.76
N SER A 128 1.83 26.00 -5.03
CA SER A 128 1.00 24.89 -5.49
C SER A 128 1.74 23.57 -5.34
N ALA A 129 1.17 22.67 -4.54
CA ALA A 129 1.72 21.34 -4.30
C ALA A 129 0.91 20.30 -5.05
N ARG A 130 1.63 19.38 -5.70
CA ARG A 130 1.05 18.21 -6.35
C ARG A 130 1.47 17.04 -5.50
N TYR A 131 0.51 16.31 -4.98
CA TYR A 131 0.77 15.24 -4.04
C TYR A 131 -0.20 14.08 -4.26
N LEU A 132 0.22 12.93 -3.77
CA LEU A 132 -0.60 11.74 -3.71
C LEU A 132 -1.13 11.59 -2.29
N GLU A 133 -2.44 11.60 -2.14
CA GLU A 133 -3.12 11.24 -0.91
C GLU A 133 -3.28 9.72 -0.83
N VAL A 134 -2.95 9.17 0.33
CA VAL A 134 -2.98 7.74 0.61
C VAL A 134 -3.80 7.49 1.85
N ASP A 135 -4.92 6.77 1.69
CA ASP A 135 -5.85 6.49 2.78
C ASP A 135 -5.47 5.26 3.60
N TYR A 136 -5.97 5.22 4.85
CA TYR A 136 -5.84 4.08 5.77
C TYR A 136 -4.41 3.66 6.07
N VAL A 137 -3.45 4.60 5.99
CA VAL A 137 -2.06 4.33 6.37
C VAL A 137 -1.97 4.22 7.90
N PRO A 138 -1.50 3.08 8.45
CA PRO A 138 -1.30 2.93 9.89
C PRO A 138 -0.26 3.92 10.44
N ASP A 139 -0.54 4.47 11.63
CA ASP A 139 0.32 5.46 12.30
C ASP A 139 1.77 5.01 12.47
N ASN A 140 1.98 3.73 12.81
CA ASN A 140 3.30 3.14 13.03
C ASN A 140 4.16 3.06 11.74
N LEU A 141 3.55 3.26 10.57
CA LEU A 141 4.24 3.18 9.27
C LEU A 141 4.57 4.54 8.66
N TYR A 142 4.03 5.64 9.21
CA TYR A 142 4.33 6.99 8.75
C TYR A 142 5.82 7.31 8.80
N ASP A 143 6.47 7.06 9.94
CA ASP A 143 7.89 7.35 10.12
C ASP A 143 8.76 6.53 9.15
N ARG A 144 8.32 5.32 8.81
CA ARG A 144 9.00 4.50 7.82
C ARG A 144 8.85 5.06 6.42
N LEU A 145 7.64 5.39 5.98
CA LEU A 145 7.40 6.00 4.68
C LEU A 145 8.21 7.29 4.52
N ARG A 146 8.25 8.10 5.59
CA ARG A 146 9.05 9.32 5.66
C ARG A 146 10.55 9.05 5.57
N ALA A 147 11.05 7.98 6.17
CA ALA A 147 12.45 7.59 6.08
C ALA A 147 12.84 7.08 4.68
N ASP A 148 11.97 6.28 4.06
CA ASP A 148 12.24 5.62 2.77
C ASP A 148 12.11 6.60 1.59
N LEU A 149 11.06 7.44 1.60
CA LEU A 149 10.82 8.44 0.54
C LEU A 149 11.65 9.71 0.76
N GLY A 150 11.95 10.06 2.00
CA GLY A 150 12.65 11.29 2.36
C GLY A 150 11.78 12.21 3.18
N GLY A 151 12.36 12.77 4.25
CA GLY A 151 11.64 13.50 5.29
C GLY A 151 10.73 14.60 4.75
N ASN A 152 11.18 15.33 3.75
CA ASN A 152 10.45 16.47 3.21
C ASN A 152 9.47 16.08 2.11
N MET A 153 9.22 14.79 1.88
CA MET A 153 8.31 14.31 0.83
C MET A 153 7.05 13.64 1.38
N VAL A 154 6.95 13.48 2.71
CA VAL A 154 5.78 12.87 3.35
C VAL A 154 5.26 13.78 4.47
N MET A 155 3.95 14.05 4.43
CA MET A 155 3.21 14.78 5.44
C MET A 155 1.99 13.98 5.87
N LYS A 156 1.54 14.22 7.10
CA LYS A 156 0.32 13.62 7.64
C LYS A 156 -0.79 14.65 7.62
N ASP A 157 -2.02 14.22 7.36
CA ASP A 157 -3.17 15.09 7.53
C ASP A 157 -3.30 15.50 9.01
N SER A 158 -3.57 16.78 9.24
CA SER A 158 -3.74 17.34 10.58
C SER A 158 -5.09 16.96 11.20
N GLN A 159 -6.09 16.64 10.36
CA GLN A 159 -7.44 16.31 10.82
C GLN A 159 -7.69 14.81 10.91
N THR A 160 -7.06 14.01 10.05
CA THR A 160 -7.29 12.56 9.95
C THR A 160 -5.99 11.79 10.20
N SER A 161 -5.97 10.96 11.25
CA SER A 161 -4.75 10.22 11.63
C SER A 161 -4.30 9.20 10.59
N ASN A 162 -5.17 8.78 9.66
CA ASN A 162 -4.88 7.66 8.76
C ASN A 162 -4.65 8.09 7.31
N VAL A 163 -4.51 9.39 7.04
CA VAL A 163 -4.27 9.93 5.70
C VAL A 163 -2.86 10.50 5.64
N VAL A 164 -2.13 10.11 4.60
CA VAL A 164 -0.75 10.55 4.36
C VAL A 164 -0.66 11.17 2.97
N TYR A 165 0.00 12.32 2.90
CA TYR A 165 0.29 13.04 1.67
C TYR A 165 1.74 12.78 1.26
N ILE A 166 1.96 12.43 0.00
CA ILE A 166 3.29 12.20 -0.57
C ILE A 166 3.52 13.19 -1.72
N LEU A 167 4.51 14.07 -1.58
CA LEU A 167 4.80 15.13 -2.56
C LEU A 167 5.27 14.55 -3.90
N ILE A 168 4.67 14.98 -5.00
CA ILE A 168 5.09 14.71 -6.38
C ILE A 168 5.94 15.87 -6.89
N SER A 169 5.39 17.09 -6.83
CA SER A 169 6.03 18.32 -7.30
C SER A 169 5.54 19.51 -6.49
N LYS A 170 6.39 20.53 -6.33
CA LYS A 170 6.03 21.85 -5.83
C LYS A 170 6.55 22.92 -6.79
N ASP A 171 5.82 24.01 -6.90
CA ASP A 171 6.30 25.22 -7.61
C ASP A 171 7.21 26.06 -6.72
#